data_AF-A0AA36J4P8-F1
#
_entry.id   AF-A0AA36J4P8-F1
#
_cell.length_a   1.000
_cell.length_b   1.000
_cell.length_c   1.000
_cell.angle_alpha   90.00
_cell.angle_beta   90.00
_cell.angle_gamma   90.00
#
_symmetry.space_group_name_H-M   'P 1'
#
loop_
_entity.id
_entity.type
_entity.pdbx_description
1 polymer ?
#
loop_
_entity_poly.entity_id
_entity_poly.type
_entity_poly.pdbx_seq_one_letter_code
_entity_poly.pdbx_strand_id
1 'polypeptide(L)'
;MQGDLIKVRQSYAEVLATQRRLQNQKEQADKMADDWYRRAEMAVEKGDDELAKEALTRRQTAVSKVNDLAAQIDTMTVSVEKLFESVKALEAKISSAKEEKEQLIARARTAKTTSQVNEMLSDITSVGSTGAFERMKEKVEMLETRAEVSQGLLPEAQSSGSLEDRFKQLESGSAVDDELTKLKGKKALPEPSEGKSSGAGSGSAIDSELEAMRKKLKETAD
;
A
#
# COMPACT_ATOMS: atom_id res chain seq x y z
N MET A 1 -2.70 15.15 8.27
CA MET A 1 -2.78 13.80 8.91
C MET A 1 -2.77 13.84 10.43
N GLN A 2 -1.72 14.32 11.11
CA GLN A 2 -1.73 14.38 12.59
C GLN A 2 -2.81 15.31 13.16
N GLY A 3 -3.01 16.48 12.54
CA GLY A 3 -4.10 17.39 12.90
C GLY A 3 -5.49 16.78 12.64
N ASP A 4 -5.62 15.95 11.59
CA ASP A 4 -6.87 15.27 11.28
C ASP A 4 -7.16 14.16 12.29
N LEU A 5 -6.13 13.42 12.73
CA LEU A 5 -6.26 12.43 13.80
C LEU A 5 -6.73 13.08 15.11
N ILE A 6 -6.20 14.25 15.46
CA ILE A 6 -6.64 14.98 16.67
C ILE A 6 -8.13 15.34 16.55
N LYS A 7 -8.55 15.90 15.41
CA LYS A 7 -9.96 16.26 15.18
C LYS A 7 -10.89 15.04 15.24
N VAL A 8 -10.50 13.92 14.63
CA VAL A 8 -11.31 12.69 14.64
C VAL A 8 -11.37 12.06 16.03
N ARG A 9 -10.27 12.10 16.80
CA ARG A 9 -10.28 11.66 18.21
C ARG A 9 -11.15 12.56 19.10
N GLN A 10 -11.15 13.88 18.86
CA GLN A 10 -12.02 14.82 19.57
C GLN A 10 -13.49 14.54 19.27
N SER A 11 -13.87 14.40 17.99
CA SER A 11 -15.25 14.07 17.63
C SER A 11 -15.68 12.71 18.17
N TYR A 12 -14.80 11.71 18.12
CA TYR A 12 -15.04 10.40 18.77
C TYR A 12 -15.32 10.55 20.27
N ALA A 13 -14.50 11.34 20.98
CA ALA A 13 -14.68 11.56 22.41
C ALA A 13 -16.00 12.28 22.73
N GLU A 14 -16.39 13.27 21.93
CA GLU A 14 -17.66 14.00 22.08
C GLU A 14 -18.88 13.09 21.87
N VAL A 15 -18.86 12.26 20.84
CA VAL A 15 -19.94 11.30 20.55
C VAL A 15 -20.01 10.25 21.66
N LEU A 16 -18.87 9.72 22.12
CA LEU A 16 -18.80 8.76 23.22
C LEU A 16 -19.32 9.37 24.54
N ALA A 17 -18.98 10.62 24.83
CA ALA A 17 -19.49 11.33 26.00
C ALA A 17 -21.02 11.50 25.92
N THR A 18 -21.54 11.82 24.73
CA THR A 18 -22.97 11.93 24.49
C THR A 18 -23.68 10.58 24.70
N GLN A 19 -23.12 9.49 24.16
CA GLN A 19 -23.64 8.13 24.35
C GLN A 19 -23.71 7.77 25.84
N ARG A 20 -22.63 8.03 26.60
CA ARG A 20 -22.61 7.78 28.05
C ARG A 20 -23.65 8.59 28.81
N ARG A 21 -23.86 9.85 28.41
CA ARG A 21 -24.92 10.68 29.01
C ARG A 21 -26.31 10.07 28.77
N LEU A 22 -26.57 9.55 27.57
CA LEU A 22 -27.83 8.87 27.25
C LEU A 22 -27.99 7.57 28.04
N GLN A 23 -26.92 6.79 28.21
CA GLN A 23 -26.91 5.59 29.05
C GLN A 23 -27.29 5.90 30.50
N ASN A 24 -26.69 6.95 31.08
CA ASN A 24 -27.03 7.40 32.43
C ASN A 24 -28.50 7.85 32.54
N GLN A 25 -29.03 8.54 31.53
CA GLN A 25 -30.44 8.93 31.49
C GLN A 25 -31.38 7.72 31.37
N LYS A 26 -30.98 6.70 30.60
CA LYS A 26 -31.73 5.44 30.48
C LYS A 26 -31.77 4.74 31.82
N GLU A 27 -30.64 4.61 32.51
CA GLU A 27 -30.57 3.96 33.82
C GLU A 27 -31.43 4.68 34.88
N GLN A 28 -31.49 6.02 34.83
CA GLN A 28 -32.40 6.79 35.69
C GLN A 28 -33.87 6.51 35.36
N ALA A 29 -34.23 6.43 34.08
CA ALA A 29 -35.59 6.11 33.65
C ALA A 29 -35.99 4.67 34.01
N ASP A 30 -35.05 3.71 33.92
CA ASP A 30 -35.23 2.33 34.37
C ASP A 30 -35.53 2.28 35.87
N LYS A 31 -34.73 2.96 36.70
CA LYS A 31 -34.98 3.07 38.15
C LYS A 31 -36.34 3.67 38.47
N MET A 32 -36.76 4.70 37.73
CA MET A 32 -38.09 5.28 37.89
C MET A 32 -39.20 4.27 37.53
N ALA A 33 -39.02 3.47 36.47
CA ALA A 33 -39.98 2.44 36.09
C ALA A 33 -40.10 1.35 37.18
N ASP A 34 -38.98 0.92 37.76
CA ASP A 34 -38.95 -0.04 38.86
C ASP A 34 -39.59 0.51 40.14
N ASP A 35 -39.35 1.78 40.47
CA ASP A 35 -39.97 2.43 41.62
C ASP A 35 -41.49 2.52 41.46
N TRP A 36 -41.98 2.87 40.27
CA TRP A 36 -43.42 2.86 39.99
C TRP A 36 -44.02 1.46 40.01
N TYR A 37 -43.26 0.44 39.61
CA TYR A 37 -43.68 -0.95 39.72
C TYR A 37 -43.87 -1.36 41.18
N ARG A 38 -42.87 -1.10 42.04
CA ARG A 38 -42.97 -1.38 43.49
C ARG A 38 -44.12 -0.62 44.15
N ARG A 39 -44.38 0.62 43.73
CA ARG A 39 -45.53 1.40 44.21
C ARG A 39 -46.86 0.78 43.79
N ALA A 40 -46.95 0.24 42.57
CA ALA A 40 -48.13 -0.48 42.12
C ALA A 40 -48.34 -1.76 42.95
N GLU A 41 -47.29 -2.53 43.21
CA GLU A 41 -47.37 -3.73 44.06
C GLU A 41 -47.89 -3.39 45.47
N MET A 42 -47.32 -2.36 46.11
CA MET A 42 -47.79 -1.90 47.44
C MET A 42 -49.25 -1.40 47.43
N ALA A 43 -49.71 -0.80 46.33
CA ALA A 43 -51.10 -0.35 46.21
C ALA A 43 -52.06 -1.53 46.08
N VAL A 44 -51.69 -2.56 45.30
CA VAL A 44 -52.46 -3.80 45.16
C VAL A 44 -52.53 -4.56 46.49
N GLU A 45 -51.42 -4.66 47.24
CA GLU A 45 -51.39 -5.29 48.57
C GLU A 45 -52.34 -4.61 49.56
N LYS A 46 -52.56 -3.29 49.40
CA LYS A 46 -53.48 -2.50 50.24
C LYS A 46 -54.91 -2.48 49.70
N GLY A 47 -55.18 -3.12 48.56
CA GLY A 47 -56.51 -3.16 47.92
C GLY A 47 -56.92 -1.84 47.26
N ASP A 48 -55.97 -0.96 46.92
CA ASP A 48 -56.23 0.32 46.26
C ASP A 48 -55.94 0.23 44.76
N ASP A 49 -56.91 -0.34 44.03
CA ASP A 49 -56.79 -0.63 42.61
C ASP A 49 -56.62 0.62 41.73
N GLU A 50 -57.19 1.75 42.13
CA GLU A 50 -57.06 3.01 41.39
C GLU A 50 -55.63 3.57 41.49
N LEU A 51 -55.05 3.54 42.70
CA LEU A 51 -53.67 3.93 42.91
C LEU A 51 -52.68 3.01 42.18
N ALA A 52 -52.98 1.71 42.13
CA ALA A 52 -52.20 0.73 41.39
C ALA A 52 -52.21 1.02 39.87
N LYS A 53 -53.39 1.32 39.29
CA LYS A 53 -53.52 1.69 37.87
C LYS A 53 -52.76 2.97 37.55
N GLU A 54 -52.81 3.99 38.41
CA GLU A 54 -52.06 5.23 38.21
C GLU A 54 -50.54 4.98 38.24
N ALA A 55 -50.06 4.19 39.20
CA ALA A 55 -48.65 3.81 39.29
C ALA A 55 -48.19 3.03 38.04
N LEU A 56 -48.98 2.08 37.56
CA LEU A 56 -48.70 1.34 36.33
C LEU A 56 -48.70 2.25 35.08
N THR A 57 -49.59 3.25 35.03
CA THR A 57 -49.60 4.23 33.94
C THR A 57 -48.31 5.04 33.92
N ARG A 58 -47.83 5.49 35.09
CA ARG A 58 -46.55 6.21 35.20
C ARG A 58 -45.35 5.32 34.88
N ARG A 59 -45.39 4.04 35.28
CA ARG A 59 -44.40 3.04 34.87
C ARG A 59 -44.37 2.91 33.36
N GLN A 60 -45.52 2.81 32.70
CA GLN A 60 -45.58 2.67 31.24
C GLN A 60 -44.91 3.85 30.53
N THR A 61 -45.13 5.09 31.02
CA THR A 61 -44.45 6.28 30.50
C THR A 61 -42.94 6.21 30.70
N ALA A 62 -42.47 5.75 31.86
CA ALA A 62 -41.04 5.57 32.12
C ALA A 62 -40.42 4.50 31.21
N VAL A 63 -41.10 3.37 31.00
CA VAL A 63 -40.69 2.30 30.08
C VAL A 63 -40.63 2.79 28.63
N SER A 64 -41.60 3.61 28.19
CA SER A 64 -41.56 4.23 26.87
C SER A 64 -40.29 5.08 26.71
N LYS A 65 -39.96 5.90 27.71
CA LYS A 65 -38.75 6.72 27.71
C LYS A 65 -37.47 5.87 27.69
N VAL A 66 -37.45 4.74 28.40
CA VAL A 66 -36.34 3.78 28.35
C VAL A 66 -36.14 3.26 26.92
N ASN A 67 -37.22 2.88 26.24
CA ASN A 67 -37.16 2.37 24.86
C ASN A 67 -36.67 3.45 23.89
N ASP A 68 -37.15 4.69 24.02
CA ASP A 68 -36.70 5.81 23.20
C ASP A 68 -35.20 6.10 23.39
N LEU A 69 -34.73 6.08 24.64
CA LEU A 69 -33.32 6.26 24.97
C LEU A 69 -32.46 5.10 24.48
N ALA A 70 -32.96 3.86 24.56
CA ALA A 70 -32.27 2.68 24.03
C ALA A 70 -32.06 2.80 22.51
N ALA A 71 -33.10 3.16 21.75
CA ALA A 71 -32.98 3.37 20.30
C ALA A 71 -31.97 4.48 19.93
N GLN A 72 -31.92 5.56 20.72
CA GLN A 72 -30.92 6.61 20.54
C GLN A 72 -29.50 6.12 20.85
N ILE A 73 -29.33 5.31 21.91
CA ILE A 73 -28.04 4.71 22.26
C ILE A 73 -27.57 3.76 21.15
N ASP A 74 -28.45 2.95 20.58
CA ASP A 74 -28.11 2.02 19.49
C ASP A 74 -27.59 2.80 18.27
N THR A 75 -28.28 3.87 17.89
CA THR A 75 -27.85 4.76 16.79
C THR A 75 -26.48 5.39 17.06
N MET A 76 -26.24 5.83 18.29
CA MET A 76 -24.95 6.38 18.70
C MET A 76 -23.85 5.32 18.73
N THR A 77 -24.17 4.08 19.10
CA THR A 77 -23.21 2.96 19.15
C THR A 77 -22.61 2.70 17.78
N VAL A 78 -23.43 2.62 16.73
CA VAL A 78 -22.96 2.48 15.35
C VAL A 78 -22.03 3.63 14.94
N SER A 79 -22.36 4.86 15.36
CA SER A 79 -21.53 6.04 15.07
C SER A 79 -20.18 6.01 15.80
N VAL A 80 -20.18 5.58 17.07
CA VAL A 80 -18.97 5.40 17.89
C VAL A 80 -18.07 4.33 17.29
N GLU A 81 -18.62 3.20 16.88
CA GLU A 81 -17.87 2.10 16.25
C GLU A 81 -17.20 2.57 14.95
N LYS A 82 -17.95 3.22 14.06
CA LYS A 82 -17.42 3.76 12.80
C LYS A 82 -16.30 4.79 13.03
N LEU A 83 -16.47 5.67 14.02
CA LEU A 83 -15.45 6.65 14.38
C LEU A 83 -14.22 5.97 14.97
N PHE A 84 -14.39 4.95 15.80
CA PHE A 84 -13.29 4.16 16.36
C PHE A 84 -12.47 3.46 15.26
N GLU A 85 -13.13 2.82 14.30
CA GLU A 85 -12.47 2.22 13.14
C GLU A 85 -11.71 3.26 12.32
N SER A 86 -12.31 4.45 12.12
CA SER A 86 -11.68 5.56 11.40
C SER A 86 -10.44 6.08 12.13
N VAL A 87 -10.49 6.21 13.46
CA VAL A 87 -9.34 6.57 14.30
C VAL A 87 -8.23 5.53 14.13
N LYS A 88 -8.55 4.24 14.26
CA LYS A 88 -7.58 3.15 14.13
C LYS A 88 -6.93 3.11 12.74
N ALA A 89 -7.72 3.30 11.68
CA ALA A 89 -7.23 3.34 10.31
C ALA A 89 -6.29 4.54 10.08
N LEU A 90 -6.64 5.72 10.60
CA LEU A 90 -5.78 6.91 10.53
C LEU A 90 -4.48 6.73 11.32
N GLU A 91 -4.54 6.13 12.49
CA GLU A 91 -3.36 5.81 13.30
C GLU A 91 -2.41 4.85 12.58
N ALA A 92 -2.95 3.76 12.01
CA ALA A 92 -2.17 2.82 11.22
C ALA A 92 -1.51 3.50 10.01
N LYS A 93 -2.26 4.34 9.28
CA LYS A 93 -1.73 5.11 8.15
C LYS A 93 -0.64 6.09 8.57
N ILE A 94 -0.78 6.74 9.73
CA ILE A 94 0.23 7.63 10.28
C ILE A 94 1.48 6.86 10.70
N SER A 95 1.34 5.67 11.29
CA SER A 95 2.49 4.83 11.67
C SER A 95 3.27 4.40 10.44
N SER A 96 2.58 3.84 9.44
CA SER A 96 3.20 3.43 8.18
C SER A 96 3.90 4.60 7.47
N ALA A 97 3.28 5.77 7.42
CA ALA A 97 3.90 6.96 6.83
C ALA A 97 5.15 7.45 7.60
N LYS A 98 5.22 7.22 8.91
CA LYS A 98 6.43 7.52 9.70
C LYS A 98 7.55 6.54 9.35
N GLU A 99 7.26 5.25 9.35
CA GLU A 99 8.24 4.21 8.98
C GLU A 99 8.81 4.44 7.58
N GLU A 100 7.95 4.75 6.60
CA GLU A 100 8.37 5.06 5.23
C GLU A 100 9.23 6.31 5.16
N LYS A 101 8.90 7.34 5.96
CA LYS A 101 9.73 8.55 6.10
C LYS A 101 11.11 8.19 6.68
N GLU A 102 11.18 7.42 7.76
CA GLU A 102 12.45 7.00 8.36
C GLU A 102 13.30 6.19 7.37
N GLN A 103 12.68 5.30 6.58
CA GLN A 103 13.36 4.53 5.54
C GLN A 103 13.94 5.43 4.44
N LEU A 104 13.15 6.36 3.90
CA LEU A 104 13.62 7.30 2.89
C LEU A 104 14.75 8.18 3.42
N ILE A 105 14.72 8.59 4.70
CA ILE A 105 15.82 9.33 5.32
C ILE A 105 17.09 8.47 5.37
N ALA A 106 16.99 7.19 5.74
CA ALA A 106 18.15 6.30 5.78
C ALA A 106 18.77 6.08 4.39
N ARG A 107 17.93 5.92 3.36
CA ARG A 107 18.34 5.84 1.96
C ARG A 107 19.04 7.11 1.49
N ALA A 108 18.46 8.28 1.77
CA ALA A 108 19.05 9.58 1.47
C ALA A 108 20.42 9.78 2.14
N ARG A 109 20.58 9.34 3.41
CA ARG A 109 21.85 9.39 4.14
C ARG A 109 22.92 8.47 3.55
N THR A 110 22.53 7.33 2.98
CA THR A 110 23.46 6.41 2.31
C THR A 110 23.93 6.97 0.97
N ALA A 111 23.03 7.65 0.24
CA ALA A 111 23.33 8.23 -1.06
C ALA A 111 24.02 9.61 -1.01
N LYS A 112 24.10 10.29 0.15
CA LYS A 112 24.52 11.71 0.20
C LYS A 112 25.09 12.20 1.53
N THR A 113 25.60 13.42 1.53
CA THR A 113 26.11 14.15 2.69
C THR A 113 25.00 14.72 3.59
N THR A 114 25.30 14.84 4.89
CA THR A 114 24.37 15.26 5.96
C THR A 114 23.62 16.57 5.68
N SER A 115 24.22 17.54 4.98
CA SER A 115 23.59 18.84 4.71
C SER A 115 22.37 18.76 3.79
N GLN A 116 22.42 17.91 2.75
CA GLN A 116 21.35 17.78 1.76
C GLN A 116 20.19 16.93 2.28
N VAL A 117 20.46 16.03 3.23
CA VAL A 117 19.44 15.32 4.00
C VAL A 117 18.67 16.29 4.90
N ASN A 118 19.37 17.23 5.55
CA ASN A 118 18.73 18.23 6.41
C ASN A 118 17.84 19.20 5.63
N GLU A 119 18.24 19.60 4.42
CA GLU A 119 17.42 20.41 3.51
C GLU A 119 16.12 19.69 3.11
N MET A 120 16.19 18.40 2.76
CA MET A 120 15.03 17.54 2.51
C MET A 120 14.08 17.44 3.72
N LEU A 121 14.64 17.29 4.93
CA LEU A 121 13.83 17.20 6.15
C LEU A 121 13.08 18.51 6.44
N SER A 122 13.72 19.66 6.17
CA SER A 122 13.11 20.97 6.37
C SER A 122 11.88 21.18 5.47
N ASP A 123 11.98 20.78 4.20
CA ASP A 123 10.86 20.86 3.24
C ASP A 123 9.62 20.05 3.68
N ILE A 124 9.83 18.91 4.35
CA ILE A 124 8.75 18.05 4.87
C ILE A 124 8.03 18.66 6.07
N THR A 125 8.78 19.33 6.96
CA THR A 125 8.16 19.92 8.17
C THR A 125 7.23 21.08 7.85
N SER A 126 7.41 21.73 6.70
CA SER A 126 6.62 22.88 6.25
C SER A 126 5.28 22.49 5.61
N VAL A 127 5.16 21.28 5.04
CA VAL A 127 3.98 20.89 4.24
C VAL A 127 3.47 19.52 4.68
N GLY A 128 2.53 19.49 5.63
CA GLY A 128 1.92 18.28 6.19
C GLY A 128 0.98 17.50 5.24
N SER A 129 1.25 17.48 3.94
CA SER A 129 0.42 16.83 2.92
C SER A 129 1.17 15.70 2.22
N THR A 130 0.41 14.70 1.80
CA THR A 130 0.85 13.52 1.03
C THR A 130 1.76 13.87 -0.16
N GLY A 131 1.60 15.07 -0.76
CA GLY A 131 2.43 15.52 -1.87
C GLY A 131 3.85 15.97 -1.52
N ALA A 132 4.18 16.20 -0.23
CA ALA A 132 5.56 16.41 0.19
C ALA A 132 6.35 15.08 0.22
N PHE A 133 5.66 13.98 0.49
CA PHE A 133 6.25 12.65 0.56
C PHE A 133 6.65 12.13 -0.82
N GLU A 134 5.77 12.27 -1.82
CA GLU A 134 6.06 11.85 -3.19
C GLU A 134 7.28 12.58 -3.77
N ARG A 135 7.39 13.89 -3.50
CA ARG A 135 8.57 14.70 -3.87
C ARG A 135 9.84 14.24 -3.18
N MET A 136 9.77 13.79 -1.92
CA MET A 136 10.95 13.23 -1.25
C MET A 136 11.36 11.92 -1.90
N LYS A 137 10.40 11.03 -2.20
CA LYS A 137 10.67 9.75 -2.85
C LYS A 137 11.37 9.96 -4.20
N GLU A 138 10.83 10.83 -5.05
CA GLU A 138 11.45 11.19 -6.34
C GLU A 138 12.85 11.77 -6.16
N LYS A 139 13.02 12.67 -5.17
CA LYS A 139 14.33 13.27 -4.90
C LYS A 139 15.32 12.24 -4.30
N VAL A 140 14.89 11.27 -3.50
CA VAL A 140 15.76 10.17 -3.01
C VAL A 140 16.17 9.27 -4.17
N GLU A 141 15.24 8.90 -5.04
CA GLU A 141 15.50 8.07 -6.22
C GLU A 141 16.52 8.73 -7.17
N MET A 142 16.40 10.03 -7.42
CA MET A 142 17.40 10.78 -8.18
C MET A 142 18.79 10.76 -7.51
N LEU A 143 18.83 10.78 -6.17
CA LEU A 143 20.08 10.74 -5.42
C LEU A 143 20.73 9.36 -5.45
N GLU A 144 19.95 8.31 -5.27
CA GLU A 144 20.39 6.91 -5.40
C GLU A 144 20.94 6.67 -6.81
N THR A 145 20.19 7.06 -7.85
CA THR A 145 20.63 6.97 -9.25
C THR A 145 21.95 7.70 -9.49
N ARG A 146 22.09 8.93 -8.97
CA ARG A 146 23.34 9.70 -9.12
C ARG A 146 24.52 9.04 -8.40
N ALA A 147 24.29 8.49 -7.20
CA ALA A 147 25.30 7.75 -6.46
C ALA A 147 25.74 6.50 -7.24
N GLU A 148 24.81 5.74 -7.83
CA GLU A 148 25.10 4.57 -8.66
C GLU A 148 25.89 4.92 -9.93
N VAL A 149 25.54 6.01 -10.63
CA VAL A 149 26.31 6.52 -11.78
C VAL A 149 27.73 6.87 -11.34
N SER A 150 27.89 7.57 -10.21
CA SER A 150 29.20 7.99 -9.73
C SER A 150 30.09 6.84 -9.26
N GLN A 151 29.49 5.73 -8.83
CA GLN A 151 30.19 4.50 -8.43
C GLN A 151 30.42 3.54 -9.60
N GLY A 152 29.97 3.88 -10.82
CA GLY A 152 30.13 3.04 -12.01
C GLY A 152 29.32 1.74 -11.98
N LEU A 153 28.26 1.66 -11.15
CA LEU A 153 27.45 0.46 -10.92
C LEU A 153 26.25 0.33 -11.86
N LEU A 154 25.84 1.41 -12.52
CA LEU A 154 24.99 1.29 -13.69
C LEU A 154 25.82 0.59 -14.78
N PRO A 155 25.30 -0.48 -15.43
CA PRO A 155 26.00 -1.04 -16.57
C PRO A 155 26.20 0.12 -17.52
N GLU A 156 27.47 0.46 -17.75
CA GLU A 156 27.86 1.36 -18.80
C GLU A 156 27.00 0.97 -20.00
N ALA A 157 26.04 1.82 -20.36
CA ALA A 157 25.51 1.84 -21.70
C ALA A 157 26.69 2.28 -22.54
N GLN A 158 27.57 1.31 -22.75
CA GLN A 158 28.81 1.32 -23.48
C GLN A 158 29.50 2.66 -23.33
N SER A 159 30.51 2.71 -22.45
CA SER A 159 31.77 3.30 -22.90
C SER A 159 32.03 2.66 -24.26
N SER A 160 31.53 3.33 -25.30
CA SER A 160 31.82 3.04 -26.67
C SER A 160 33.31 3.26 -26.69
N GLY A 161 34.06 2.16 -26.54
CA GLY A 161 35.47 2.10 -26.85
C GLY A 161 35.63 2.99 -28.07
N SER A 162 36.38 4.07 -27.85
CA SER A 162 36.31 5.25 -28.68
C SER A 162 36.47 4.82 -30.13
N LEU A 163 35.85 5.53 -31.07
CA LEU A 163 36.07 5.28 -32.50
C LEU A 163 37.59 5.12 -32.78
N GLU A 164 38.41 5.89 -32.04
CA GLU A 164 39.86 5.83 -31.94
C GLU A 164 40.45 4.48 -31.50
N ASP A 165 39.87 3.79 -30.52
CA ASP A 165 40.33 2.45 -30.08
C ASP A 165 40.03 1.39 -31.15
N ARG A 166 38.92 1.54 -31.88
CA ARG A 166 38.58 0.68 -33.02
C ARG A 166 39.50 0.96 -34.22
N PHE A 167 39.89 2.22 -34.45
CA PHE A 167 40.89 2.56 -35.47
C PHE A 167 42.29 2.07 -35.12
N LYS A 168 42.72 2.17 -33.85
CA LYS A 168 44.00 1.60 -33.39
C LYS A 168 44.06 0.08 -33.57
N GLN A 169 42.95 -0.61 -33.35
CA GLN A 169 42.88 -2.05 -33.57
C GLN A 169 42.94 -2.41 -35.06
N LEU A 170 42.35 -1.58 -35.93
CA LEU A 170 42.47 -1.72 -37.39
C LEU A 170 43.88 -1.39 -37.91
N GLU A 171 44.54 -0.37 -37.37
CA GLU A 171 45.93 -0.04 -37.71
C GLU A 171 46.91 -1.12 -37.24
N SER A 172 46.65 -1.75 -36.08
CA SER A 172 47.42 -2.90 -35.58
C SER A 172 47.23 -4.19 -36.40
N GLY A 173 46.23 -4.23 -37.29
CA GLY A 173 45.95 -5.35 -38.19
C GLY A 173 46.82 -5.39 -39.46
N SER A 174 47.74 -4.45 -39.64
CA SER A 174 48.72 -4.44 -40.75
C SER A 174 49.80 -5.54 -40.63
N ALA A 175 49.81 -6.33 -39.54
CA ALA A 175 50.63 -7.53 -39.38
C ALA A 175 50.19 -8.72 -40.26
N VAL A 176 49.09 -8.61 -41.02
CA VAL A 176 48.70 -9.64 -42.01
C VAL A 176 49.61 -9.60 -43.26
N ASP A 177 50.26 -8.48 -43.56
CA ASP A 177 51.25 -8.40 -44.66
C ASP A 177 52.51 -9.27 -44.37
N ASP A 178 52.82 -9.51 -43.09
CA ASP A 178 53.90 -10.41 -42.67
C ASP A 178 53.53 -11.91 -42.82
N GLU A 179 52.24 -12.27 -42.85
CA GLU A 179 51.80 -13.64 -43.14
C GLU A 179 51.76 -13.96 -44.64
N LEU A 180 51.66 -12.94 -45.51
CA LEU A 180 51.61 -13.15 -46.96
C LEU A 180 52.99 -13.42 -47.57
N THR A 181 54.08 -12.93 -46.96
CA THR A 181 55.44 -13.37 -47.31
C THR A 181 55.71 -14.81 -46.89
N LYS A 182 55.09 -15.30 -45.81
CA LYS A 182 55.12 -16.73 -45.41
C LYS A 182 54.36 -17.64 -46.39
N LEU A 183 53.34 -17.14 -47.08
CA LEU A 183 52.57 -17.91 -48.07
C LEU A 183 53.28 -18.09 -49.42
N LYS A 184 54.28 -17.27 -49.77
CA LYS A 184 55.14 -17.51 -50.96
C LYS A 184 56.11 -18.69 -50.81
N GLY A 185 56.25 -19.25 -49.60
CA GLY A 185 57.19 -20.33 -49.29
C GLY A 185 56.63 -21.76 -49.42
N LYS A 186 55.34 -21.96 -49.67
CA LYS A 186 54.74 -23.31 -49.71
C LYS A 186 54.06 -23.62 -51.04
N LYS A 187 54.91 -23.79 -52.04
CA LYS A 187 54.60 -24.43 -53.33
C LYS A 187 54.72 -25.95 -53.14
N ALA A 188 53.61 -26.67 -52.98
CA ALA A 188 53.47 -28.08 -53.36
C ALA A 188 51.99 -28.53 -53.25
N LEU A 189 51.38 -28.74 -54.41
CA LEU A 189 50.12 -29.45 -54.68
C LEU A 189 50.16 -30.95 -54.23
N PRO A 190 49.07 -31.77 -54.33
CA PRO A 190 47.75 -31.54 -54.94
C PRO A 190 46.49 -31.97 -54.12
N GLU A 191 45.34 -31.54 -54.63
CA GLU A 191 43.92 -31.96 -54.44
C GLU A 191 43.61 -33.40 -54.94
N PRO A 192 42.35 -33.98 -54.90
CA PRO A 192 40.97 -33.42 -54.75
C PRO A 192 40.07 -34.22 -53.76
N SER A 193 38.75 -34.04 -53.53
CA SER A 193 37.62 -33.46 -54.26
C SER A 193 36.43 -33.14 -53.31
N GLU A 194 35.72 -32.04 -53.60
CA GLU A 194 34.26 -31.79 -53.67
C GLU A 194 33.25 -32.55 -52.76
N GLY A 195 32.17 -31.96 -52.20
CA GLY A 195 31.49 -30.73 -52.58
C GLY A 195 30.29 -30.29 -51.69
N LYS A 196 29.73 -29.14 -52.12
CA LYS A 196 28.63 -28.25 -51.69
C LYS A 196 27.36 -28.95 -51.14
N SER A 197 26.51 -28.35 -50.29
CA SER A 197 25.60 -27.19 -50.52
C SER A 197 24.72 -27.01 -49.26
N SER A 198 24.62 -25.82 -48.65
CA SER A 198 23.48 -24.88 -48.76
C SER A 198 22.07 -25.50 -48.76
N GLY A 199 21.20 -25.07 -47.83
CA GLY A 199 19.74 -25.18 -48.00
C GLY A 199 18.92 -25.07 -46.70
N ALA A 200 18.06 -24.06 -46.65
CA ALA A 200 17.17 -23.67 -45.55
C ALA A 200 16.03 -24.67 -45.26
N GLY A 201 15.42 -24.55 -44.07
CA GLY A 201 14.23 -25.34 -43.73
C GLY A 201 13.65 -25.10 -42.33
N SER A 202 13.34 -23.85 -41.99
CA SER A 202 12.46 -23.50 -40.88
C SER A 202 11.02 -23.93 -41.24
N GLY A 203 10.54 -25.01 -40.64
CA GLY A 203 9.15 -25.46 -40.82
C GLY A 203 8.61 -26.42 -39.74
N SER A 204 9.38 -26.72 -38.69
CA SER A 204 9.03 -27.76 -37.71
C SER A 204 8.38 -27.24 -36.42
N ALA A 205 8.33 -25.93 -36.18
CA ALA A 205 7.86 -25.38 -34.90
C ALA A 205 6.38 -24.95 -34.91
N ILE A 206 5.82 -24.65 -36.08
CA ILE A 206 4.44 -24.15 -36.22
C ILE A 206 3.43 -25.32 -36.29
N ASP A 207 3.83 -26.46 -36.87
CA ASP A 207 2.99 -27.66 -36.90
C ASP A 207 2.83 -28.29 -35.51
N SER A 208 3.83 -28.16 -34.63
CA SER A 208 3.74 -28.62 -33.23
C SER A 208 2.82 -27.76 -32.35
N GLU A 209 2.64 -26.47 -32.68
CA GLU A 209 1.72 -25.59 -31.95
C GLU A 209 0.26 -25.80 -32.37
N LEU A 210 0.00 -26.18 -33.63
CA LEU A 210 -1.35 -26.46 -34.13
C LEU A 210 -1.94 -27.78 -33.58
N GLU A 211 -1.12 -28.81 -33.36
CA GLU A 211 -1.57 -30.04 -32.69
C GLU A 211 -1.86 -29.84 -31.20
N ALA A 212 -1.09 -28.98 -30.52
CA ALA A 212 -1.30 -28.67 -29.11
C ALA A 212 -2.63 -27.92 -28.87
N MET A 213 -3.04 -27.02 -29.78
CA MET A 213 -4.34 -26.34 -29.67
C MET A 213 -5.53 -27.26 -29.97
N ARG A 214 -5.39 -28.22 -30.89
CA ARG A 214 -6.45 -29.20 -31.19
C ARG A 214 -6.72 -30.16 -30.03
N LYS A 215 -5.69 -30.49 -29.24
CA LYS A 215 -5.84 -31.35 -28.05
C LYS A 215 -6.58 -30.63 -26.92
N LYS A 216 -6.29 -29.35 -26.67
CA LYS A 216 -6.97 -28.54 -25.64
C LYS A 216 -8.45 -28.30 -25.91
N LEU A 217 -8.86 -28.18 -27.18
CA LEU A 217 -10.28 -28.03 -27.55
C LEU A 217 -11.10 -29.31 -27.37
N LYS A 218 -10.45 -30.48 -27.27
CA LYS A 218 -11.11 -31.78 -27.10
C LYS A 218 -11.26 -32.20 -25.63
N GLU A 219 -10.52 -31.60 -24.70
CA GLU A 219 -10.64 -31.81 -23.25
C GLU A 219 -11.66 -30.88 -22.56
N THR A 220 -12.19 -29.87 -23.26
CA THR A 220 -13.21 -28.95 -22.73
C THR A 220 -14.63 -29.26 -23.21
N ALA A 221 -14.84 -30.40 -23.88
CA ALA A 221 -16.13 -30.81 -24.44
C ALA A 221 -16.60 -32.21 -23.97
N ASP A 222 -15.99 -32.75 -22.90
CA ASP A 222 -16.48 -33.90 -22.12
C ASP A 222 -16.79 -33.44 -20.69
#